data_AF-A0A240TYV7-F1
#
_entry.id   AF-A0A240TYV7-F1
#
_cell.length_a   1.000
_cell.length_b   1.000
_cell.length_c   1.000
_cell.angle_alpha   90.00
_cell.angle_beta   90.00
_cell.angle_gamma   90.00
#
_symmetry.space_group_name_H-M   'P 1'
#
loop_
_entity.id
_entity.type
_entity.pdbx_description
1 polymer ?
#
loop_
_entity_poly.entity_id
_entity_poly.type
_entity_poly.pdbx_seq_one_letter_code
_entity_poly.pdbx_strand_id
1 'polypeptide(L)'
;MKLSELLKKENNNLDVFRLLAACMVIYGHAYAVVPQAGRVDVVARLLGHDYSGSLAVKIFFFLSGLVVTNSLLHKRNVLHFAIARFFRIWPALVLVTVASALLLGPLVSALSLGDYFSQWATYRYVFDNLLLKTNYSLPGFLWQARTRR
;
A
#
# COMPACT_ATOMS: atom_id res chain seq x y z
N MET A 1 -1.33 27.54 -23.32
CA MET A 1 -0.30 26.68 -22.67
C MET A 1 -0.74 25.22 -22.81
N LYS A 2 0.14 24.32 -23.27
CA LYS A 2 -0.16 22.88 -23.32
C LYS A 2 0.15 22.26 -21.95
N LEU A 3 -0.70 21.34 -21.49
CA LEU A 3 -0.50 20.61 -20.23
C LEU A 3 0.85 19.87 -20.17
N SER A 4 1.38 19.47 -21.34
CA SER A 4 2.69 18.84 -21.48
C SER A 4 3.86 19.76 -21.07
N GLU A 5 3.73 21.07 -21.25
CA GLU A 5 4.75 22.05 -20.86
C GLU A 5 4.75 22.27 -19.34
N LEU A 6 3.58 22.23 -18.71
CA LEU A 6 3.43 22.31 -17.25
C LEU A 6 3.92 21.04 -16.55
N LEU A 7 3.89 19.87 -17.19
CA LEU A 7 4.33 18.58 -16.63
C LEU A 7 5.82 18.28 -16.83
N LYS A 8 6.61 19.20 -17.40
CA LYS A 8 8.07 19.04 -17.50
C LYS A 8 8.69 19.04 -16.09
N LYS A 9 9.53 18.03 -15.83
CA LYS A 9 10.17 17.77 -14.53
C LYS A 9 10.94 18.97 -13.97
N GLU A 10 11.42 19.85 -14.83
CA GLU A 10 12.24 21.00 -14.46
C GLU A 10 11.43 22.22 -14.01
N ASN A 11 10.09 22.20 -14.11
CA ASN A 11 9.25 23.35 -13.75
C ASN A 11 7.89 22.96 -13.11
N ASN A 12 7.77 21.77 -12.51
CA ASN A 12 6.51 21.34 -11.89
C ASN A 12 6.67 20.93 -10.44
N ASN A 13 5.99 21.65 -9.54
CA ASN A 13 5.90 21.36 -8.12
C ASN A 13 4.82 20.31 -7.80
N LEU A 14 4.79 19.18 -8.53
CA LEU A 14 3.86 18.07 -8.23
C LEU A 14 4.09 17.53 -6.81
N ASP A 15 5.30 17.68 -6.28
CA ASP A 15 5.65 17.29 -4.91
C ASP A 15 4.91 18.14 -3.86
N VAL A 16 4.56 19.39 -4.15
CA VAL A 16 3.73 20.22 -3.24
C VAL A 16 2.32 19.66 -3.14
N PHE A 17 1.73 19.25 -4.26
CA PHE A 17 0.40 18.62 -4.25
C PHE A 17 0.42 17.27 -3.52
N ARG A 18 1.51 16.52 -3.62
CA ARG A 18 1.73 15.30 -2.83
C ARG A 18 1.87 15.59 -1.35
N LEU A 19 2.57 16.67 -0.98
CA LEU A 19 2.69 17.10 0.41
C LEU A 19 1.33 17.48 0.99
N LEU A 20 0.54 18.27 0.26
CA LEU A 20 -0.83 18.63 0.65
C LEU A 20 -1.70 17.38 0.83
N ALA A 21 -1.63 16.44 -0.12
CA ALA A 21 -2.33 15.16 0.00
C ALA A 21 -1.84 14.35 1.22
N ALA A 22 -0.53 14.30 1.50
CA ALA A 22 0.00 13.62 2.67
C ALA A 22 -0.53 14.21 3.99
N CYS A 23 -0.55 15.54 4.12
CA CYS A 23 -1.14 16.22 5.28
C CYS A 23 -2.63 15.85 5.44
N MET A 24 -3.36 15.77 4.32
CA MET A 24 -4.77 15.40 4.31
C MET A 24 -5.00 13.92 4.72
N VAL A 25 -4.11 12.99 4.31
CA VAL A 25 -4.12 11.60 4.80
C VAL A 25 -3.92 11.53 6.31
N ILE A 26 -2.91 12.27 6.84
CA ILE A 26 -2.62 12.30 8.28
C ILE A 26 -3.82 12.84 9.06
N TYR A 27 -4.41 13.94 8.58
CA TYR A 27 -5.59 14.53 9.20
C TYR A 27 -6.77 13.56 9.23
N GLY A 28 -7.06 12.86 8.12
CA GLY A 28 -8.16 11.89 8.05
C GLY A 28 -7.98 10.68 8.95
N HIS A 29 -6.76 10.13 9.03
CA HIS A 29 -6.48 9.00 9.91
C HIS A 29 -6.41 9.39 11.39
N ALA A 30 -6.11 10.64 11.73
CA ALA A 30 -6.10 11.09 13.12
C ALA A 30 -7.47 10.86 13.81
N TYR A 31 -8.58 11.11 13.10
CA TYR A 31 -9.93 10.85 13.61
C TYR A 31 -10.28 9.35 13.72
N ALA A 32 -9.69 8.50 12.88
CA ALA A 32 -9.86 7.05 12.97
C ALA A 32 -9.06 6.43 14.13
N VAL A 33 -7.88 6.99 14.42
CA VAL A 33 -6.99 6.52 15.49
C VAL A 33 -7.46 6.99 16.87
N VAL A 34 -8.00 8.21 16.97
CA VAL A 34 -8.57 8.73 18.22
C VAL A 34 -10.03 9.14 17.95
N PRO A 35 -10.98 8.20 18.08
CA PRO A 35 -12.39 8.50 17.87
C PRO A 35 -12.87 9.47 18.95
N GLN A 36 -13.18 10.71 18.57
CA GLN A 36 -13.81 11.68 19.46
C GLN A 36 -15.31 11.71 19.18
N ALA A 37 -16.11 11.33 20.18
CA ALA A 37 -17.57 11.39 20.07
C ALA A 37 -18.01 12.81 19.68
N GLY A 38 -18.64 12.96 18.51
CA GLY A 38 -19.15 14.23 18.00
C GLY A 38 -18.16 15.09 17.19
N ARG A 39 -16.90 14.67 17.00
CA ARG A 39 -15.93 15.37 16.12
C ARG A 39 -15.72 14.56 14.85
N VAL A 40 -16.50 14.87 13.81
CA VAL A 40 -16.31 14.35 12.46
C VAL A 40 -15.36 15.25 11.68
N ASP A 41 -14.52 14.63 10.87
CA ASP A 41 -13.66 15.29 9.89
C ASP A 41 -14.45 16.33 9.09
N VAL A 42 -13.91 17.54 8.93
CA VAL A 42 -14.56 18.65 8.21
C VAL A 42 -14.93 18.23 6.78
N VAL A 43 -14.11 17.38 6.16
CA VAL A 43 -14.35 16.87 4.80
C VAL A 43 -15.47 15.84 4.82
N ALA A 44 -15.52 14.96 5.82
CA ALA A 44 -16.63 14.02 6.01
C ALA A 44 -17.95 14.74 6.29
N ARG A 45 -17.89 15.87 7.00
CA ARG A 45 -19.06 16.71 7.28
C ARG A 45 -19.57 17.46 6.04
N LEU A 46 -18.69 17.80 5.10
CA LEU A 46 -19.02 18.49 3.85
C LEU A 46 -19.47 17.54 2.74
N LEU A 47 -18.84 16.38 2.61
CA LEU A 47 -19.08 15.43 1.50
C LEU A 47 -20.03 14.28 1.84
N GLY A 48 -20.28 14.01 3.13
CA GLY A 48 -21.25 13.01 3.62
C GLY A 48 -20.86 11.54 3.38
N HIS A 49 -20.11 11.24 2.32
CA HIS A 49 -19.71 9.90 1.91
C HIS A 49 -18.19 9.66 1.86
N ASP A 50 -17.38 10.71 1.92
CA ASP A 50 -15.91 10.64 1.85
C ASP A 50 -15.28 11.45 2.98
N TYR A 51 -14.28 10.89 3.65
CA TYR A 51 -13.44 11.61 4.62
C TYR A 51 -12.13 12.06 3.97
N SER A 52 -11.39 12.94 4.65
CA SER A 52 -10.21 13.60 4.07
C SER A 52 -9.13 12.63 3.57
N GLY A 53 -8.94 11.50 4.25
CA GLY A 53 -8.00 10.46 3.83
C GLY A 53 -8.38 9.80 2.49
N SER A 54 -9.66 9.50 2.27
CA SER A 54 -10.14 8.94 0.99
C SER A 54 -9.87 9.89 -0.18
N LEU A 55 -10.17 11.18 0.00
CA LEU A 55 -9.94 12.20 -1.02
C LEU A 55 -8.44 12.37 -1.33
N ALA A 56 -7.61 12.37 -0.30
CA ALA A 56 -6.17 12.48 -0.45
C ALA A 56 -5.58 11.33 -1.27
N VAL A 57 -6.02 10.10 -1.02
CA VAL A 57 -5.60 8.92 -1.80
C VAL A 57 -6.02 9.04 -3.27
N LYS A 58 -7.23 9.55 -3.56
CA LYS A 58 -7.68 9.84 -4.93
C LYS A 58 -6.75 10.85 -5.62
N ILE A 59 -6.34 11.91 -4.92
CA ILE A 59 -5.38 12.90 -5.43
C ILE A 59 -4.02 12.24 -5.72
N PHE A 60 -3.51 11.39 -4.83
CA PHE A 60 -2.26 10.63 -5.07
C PHE A 60 -2.34 9.75 -6.32
N PHE A 61 -3.46 9.03 -6.51
CA PHE A 61 -3.64 8.22 -7.70
C PHE A 61 -3.73 9.05 -8.97
N PHE A 62 -4.44 10.18 -8.93
CA PHE A 62 -4.54 11.10 -10.06
C PHE A 62 -3.17 11.68 -10.45
N LEU A 63 -2.41 12.22 -9.49
CA LEU A 63 -1.08 12.76 -9.72
C LEU A 63 -0.10 11.69 -10.22
N SER A 64 -0.16 10.49 -9.65
CA SER A 64 0.66 9.37 -10.10
C SER A 64 0.34 9.00 -11.54
N GLY A 65 -0.95 8.93 -11.89
CA GLY A 65 -1.42 8.70 -13.26
C GLY A 65 -0.90 9.72 -14.26
N LEU A 66 -0.93 11.01 -13.93
CA LEU A 66 -0.38 12.07 -14.78
C LEU A 66 1.12 11.87 -15.06
N VAL A 67 1.91 11.55 -14.03
CA VAL A 67 3.36 11.32 -14.17
C VAL A 67 3.64 10.05 -14.96
N VAL A 68 2.89 8.98 -14.71
CA VAL A 68 2.97 7.71 -15.45
C VAL A 68 2.71 7.93 -16.94
N THR A 69 1.61 8.61 -17.27
CA THR A 69 1.22 8.87 -18.66
C THR A 69 2.24 9.76 -19.37
N ASN A 70 2.72 10.83 -18.70
CA ASN A 70 3.76 11.69 -19.27
C ASN A 70 5.08 10.92 -19.53
N SER A 71 5.46 10.02 -18.61
CA SER A 71 6.63 9.16 -18.78
C SER A 71 6.48 8.21 -19.97
N LEU A 72 5.29 7.65 -20.18
CA LEU A 72 5.00 6.75 -21.30
C LEU A 72 5.03 7.49 -22.65
N LEU A 73 4.41 8.67 -22.71
CA LEU A 73 4.40 9.51 -23.92
C LEU A 73 5.82 9.93 -24.33
N HIS A 74 6.72 10.15 -23.38
CA HIS A 74 8.12 10.49 -23.66
C HIS A 74 8.97 9.31 -24.11
N LYS A 75 8.79 8.10 -23.53
CA LYS A 75 9.68 6.95 -23.79
C LYS A 75 9.20 5.98 -24.88
N ARG A 76 7.95 6.07 -25.37
CA ARG A 76 7.33 5.27 -26.46
C ARG A 76 7.52 3.74 -26.40
N ASN A 77 8.04 3.18 -25.31
CA ASN A 77 8.30 1.76 -25.14
C ASN A 77 7.63 1.25 -23.85
N VAL A 78 6.38 0.79 -23.99
CA VAL A 78 5.54 0.27 -22.90
C VAL A 78 6.17 -0.95 -22.23
N LEU A 79 6.81 -1.82 -23.01
CA LEU A 79 7.44 -3.06 -22.52
C LEU A 79 8.59 -2.77 -21.56
N HIS A 80 9.50 -1.88 -21.96
CA HIS A 80 10.62 -1.49 -21.09
C HIS A 80 10.13 -0.86 -19.77
N PHE A 81 9.06 -0.07 -19.85
CA PHE A 81 8.43 0.55 -18.70
C PHE A 81 7.77 -0.45 -17.74
N ALA A 82 7.07 -1.46 -18.27
CA ALA A 82 6.46 -2.52 -17.46
C ALA A 82 7.51 -3.39 -16.77
N ILE A 83 8.55 -3.79 -17.50
CA ILE A 83 9.67 -4.61 -16.97
C ILE A 83 10.38 -3.87 -15.84
N ALA A 84 10.70 -2.58 -16.02
CA ALA A 84 11.36 -1.78 -14.99
C ALA A 84 10.53 -1.70 -13.69
N ARG A 85 9.20 -1.70 -13.78
CA ARG A 85 8.32 -1.70 -12.61
C ARG A 85 8.20 -3.07 -11.96
N PHE A 86 8.13 -4.12 -12.77
CA PHE A 86 8.11 -5.49 -12.28
C PHE A 86 9.35 -5.78 -11.42
N PHE A 87 10.55 -5.49 -11.95
CA PHE A 87 11.81 -5.65 -11.23
C PHE A 87 11.97 -4.71 -10.03
N ARG A 88 11.15 -3.66 -9.90
CA ARG A 88 11.15 -2.80 -8.72
C ARG A 88 10.28 -3.33 -7.59
N ILE A 89 9.13 -3.94 -7.92
CA ILE A 89 8.13 -4.37 -6.93
C ILE A 89 8.40 -5.81 -6.48
N TRP A 90 8.68 -6.71 -7.43
CA TRP A 90 8.77 -8.15 -7.16
C TRP A 90 9.90 -8.52 -6.19
N PRO A 91 11.13 -7.98 -6.32
CA PRO A 91 12.22 -8.34 -5.39
C PRO A 91 11.92 -7.95 -3.95
N ALA A 92 11.32 -6.77 -3.74
CA ALA A 92 10.92 -6.32 -2.42
C ALA A 92 9.78 -7.19 -1.85
N LEU A 93 8.81 -7.57 -2.69
CA LEU A 93 7.70 -8.44 -2.28
C LEU A 93 8.18 -9.85 -1.89
N VAL A 94 9.06 -10.45 -2.69
CA VAL A 94 9.66 -11.76 -2.38
C VAL A 94 10.44 -11.68 -1.07
N LEU A 95 11.30 -10.66 -0.92
CA LEU A 95 12.11 -10.49 0.29
C LEU A 95 11.22 -10.37 1.53
N VAL A 96 10.20 -9.50 1.51
CA VAL A 96 9.37 -9.25 2.69
C VAL A 96 8.49 -10.46 3.03
N THR A 97 7.91 -11.13 2.04
CA THR A 97 7.03 -12.30 2.28
C THR A 97 7.83 -13.49 2.80
N VAL A 98 9.00 -13.75 2.22
CA VAL A 98 9.91 -14.81 2.67
C VAL A 98 10.49 -14.49 4.04
N ALA A 99 10.97 -13.27 4.28
CA ALA A 99 11.47 -12.86 5.59
C ALA A 99 10.36 -12.93 6.66
N SER A 100 9.13 -12.55 6.32
CA SER A 100 7.99 -12.63 7.24
C SER A 100 7.64 -14.09 7.56
N ALA A 101 7.65 -14.99 6.58
CA ALA A 101 7.34 -16.40 6.79
C ALA A 101 8.46 -17.18 7.50
N LEU A 102 9.73 -16.94 7.13
CA LEU A 102 10.86 -17.75 7.60
C LEU A 102 11.56 -17.17 8.84
N LEU A 103 11.51 -15.85 9.06
CA LEU A 103 12.14 -15.20 10.21
C LEU A 103 11.10 -14.79 11.24
N LEU A 104 10.16 -13.91 10.86
CA LEU A 104 9.20 -13.36 11.82
C LEU A 104 8.16 -14.39 12.27
N GLY A 105 7.71 -15.25 11.36
CA GLY A 105 6.78 -16.34 11.62
C GLY A 105 7.20 -17.23 12.80
N PRO A 106 8.33 -17.94 12.72
CA PRO A 106 8.78 -18.82 13.80
C PRO A 106 9.16 -18.06 15.08
N LEU A 107 9.65 -16.82 14.98
CA LEU A 107 9.98 -16.00 16.16
C LEU A 107 8.73 -15.61 16.99
N VAL A 108 7.58 -15.46 16.34
CA VAL A 108 6.34 -14.97 16.97
C VAL A 108 5.29 -16.07 17.14
N SER A 109 5.44 -17.20 16.45
CA SER A 109 4.52 -18.33 16.56
C SER A 109 4.70 -19.09 17.88
N ALA A 110 3.59 -19.59 18.45
CA ALA A 110 3.63 -20.45 19.62
C ALA A 110 3.92 -21.95 19.30
N LEU A 111 4.21 -22.28 18.03
CA LEU A 111 4.49 -23.67 17.61
C LEU A 111 5.98 -23.99 17.69
N SER A 112 6.29 -25.28 17.80
CA SER A 112 7.64 -25.78 17.61
C SER A 112 8.11 -25.53 16.16
N LEU A 113 9.41 -25.30 15.95
CA LEU A 113 9.97 -25.05 14.61
C LEU A 113 9.62 -26.16 13.61
N GLY A 114 9.64 -27.43 14.06
CA GLY A 114 9.29 -28.58 13.23
C GLY A 114 7.83 -28.57 12.78
N ASP A 115 6.90 -28.27 13.69
CA ASP A 115 5.47 -28.20 13.37
C ASP A 115 5.16 -26.99 12.48
N TYR A 116 5.84 -25.86 12.68
CA TYR A 116 5.64 -24.64 11.91
C TYR A 116 6.00 -24.80 10.43
N PHE A 117 7.16 -25.40 10.13
CA PHE A 117 7.58 -25.66 8.74
C PHE A 117 6.84 -26.84 8.11
N SER A 118 6.29 -27.76 8.90
CA SER A 118 5.44 -28.84 8.39
C SER A 118 4.06 -28.37 7.94
N GLN A 119 3.63 -27.17 8.35
CA GLN A 119 2.32 -26.65 7.98
C GLN A 119 2.31 -26.01 6.60
N TRP A 120 1.43 -26.53 5.74
CA TRP A 120 1.18 -26.00 4.40
C TRP A 120 0.76 -24.52 4.38
N ALA A 121 0.19 -24.02 5.48
CA ALA A 121 -0.22 -22.64 5.63
C ALA A 121 0.96 -21.64 5.51
N THR A 122 2.16 -22.01 5.95
CA THR A 122 3.37 -21.19 5.87
C THR A 122 3.78 -20.95 4.41
N TYR A 123 3.78 -22.00 3.59
CA TYR A 123 4.08 -21.89 2.17
C TYR A 123 2.97 -21.17 1.40
N ARG A 124 1.71 -21.48 1.74
CA ARG A 124 0.55 -20.81 1.14
C ARG A 124 0.57 -19.30 1.37
N TYR A 125 1.01 -18.83 2.54
CA TYR A 125 1.20 -17.41 2.81
C TYR A 125 2.17 -16.76 1.80
N VAL A 126 3.33 -17.39 1.53
CA VAL A 126 4.31 -16.85 0.56
C VAL A 126 3.74 -16.88 -0.86
N PHE A 127 3.15 -18.00 -1.28
CA PHE A 127 2.59 -18.14 -2.63
C PHE A 127 1.42 -17.20 -2.90
N ASP A 128 0.45 -17.12 -1.99
CA ASP A 128 -0.72 -16.25 -2.14
C ASP A 128 -0.29 -14.79 -2.24
N ASN A 129 0.59 -14.34 -1.34
CA ASN A 129 1.07 -12.95 -1.37
C ASN A 129 1.92 -12.65 -2.62
N LEU A 130 2.71 -13.61 -3.11
CA LEU A 130 3.45 -13.47 -4.37
C LEU A 130 2.52 -13.41 -5.59
N LEU A 131 1.38 -14.10 -5.55
CA LEU A 131 0.31 -14.01 -6.54
C LEU A 131 -0.57 -12.76 -6.37
N LEU A 132 -0.15 -11.80 -5.54
CA LEU A 132 -0.89 -10.58 -5.20
C LEU A 132 -2.27 -10.84 -4.57
N LYS A 133 -2.49 -12.05 -4.04
CA LYS A 133 -3.63 -12.39 -3.20
C LYS A 133 -3.21 -12.15 -1.75
N THR A 134 -3.56 -11.00 -1.20
CA THR A 134 -3.23 -10.64 0.18
C THR A 134 -3.80 -11.65 1.16
N ASN A 135 -2.91 -12.44 1.76
CA ASN A 135 -3.25 -13.42 2.78
C ASN A 135 -2.50 -13.07 4.06
N TYR A 136 -3.23 -12.74 5.12
CA TYR A 136 -2.68 -12.33 6.41
C TYR A 136 -2.56 -13.51 7.41
N SER A 137 -2.87 -14.73 6.98
CA SER A 137 -2.95 -15.90 7.86
C SER A 137 -1.61 -16.62 7.97
N LEU A 138 -0.87 -16.34 9.05
CA LEU A 138 0.30 -17.12 9.46
C LEU A 138 -0.08 -18.07 10.61
N PRO A 139 0.30 -19.36 10.53
CA PRO A 139 -0.04 -20.31 11.57
C PRO A 139 0.63 -19.98 12.91
N GLY A 140 -0.11 -20.14 14.00
CA GLY A 140 0.42 -19.93 15.36
C GLY A 140 0.43 -18.50 15.87
N PHE A 141 -0.13 -17.56 15.11
CA PHE A 141 -0.22 -16.17 15.52
C PHE A 141 -1.42 -15.93 16.47
N LEU A 142 -1.18 -15.25 17.59
CA LEU A 142 -2.16 -15.07 18.68
C LEU A 142 -3.50 -14.45 18.26
N TRP A 143 -3.51 -13.61 17.22
CA TRP A 143 -4.74 -12.99 16.72
C TRP A 143 -5.71 -13.97 16.04
N GLN A 144 -5.22 -15.12 15.52
CA GLN A 144 -6.07 -16.19 14.99
C GLN A 144 -6.71 -17.04 16.09
N ALA A 145 -6.06 -17.18 17.26
CA ALA A 145 -6.61 -17.93 18.38
C ALA A 145 -7.82 -17.22 19.02
N ARG A 146 -7.94 -15.89 18.85
CA ARG A 146 -9.03 -15.07 19.42
C ARG A 146 -10.29 -15.02 18.56
N THR A 147 -10.21 -15.37 17.28
CA THR A 147 -11.34 -15.32 16.33
C THR A 147 -12.15 -16.62 16.25
N ARG A 148 -11.76 -17.66 17.00
CA ARG A 148 -12.49 -18.94 17.11
C ARG A 148 -13.11 -19.19 18.50
N ARG A 149 -13.43 -18.14 19.25
CA ARG A 149 -14.27 -18.22 20.44
C ARG A 149 -15.54 -17.40 20.27
#